data_AF-A0A1A3BXC2-F1
#
_entry.id   AF-A0A1A3BXC2-F1
#
_cell.length_a   1.000
_cell.length_b   1.000
_cell.length_c   1.000
_cell.angle_alpha   90.00
_cell.angle_beta   90.00
_cell.angle_gamma   90.00
#
_symmetry.space_group_name_H-M   'P 1'
#
loop_
_entity.id
_entity.type
_entity.pdbx_description
1 polymer ?
#
loop_
_entity_poly.entity_id
_entity_poly.type
_entity_poly.pdbx_seq_one_letter_code
_entity_poly.pdbx_strand_id
1 'polypeptide(L)'
;MFGSEFAVTDVAAVIAVIEECTRAEAALAARRLAATAELTARYTEPDDGRAYLAIDGWRMASAEISAAMGISDRAASRAMCIAMALRERLPRVAALYAEGRLSSALVARGSLPAAGQSGFPHWQVSWSA
;
A
#
# COMPACT_ATOMS: atom_id res chain seq x y z
N MET A 1 -15.59 23.89 17.14
CA MET A 1 -15.43 24.06 15.67
C MET A 1 -14.15 23.34 15.29
N PHE A 2 -14.11 22.60 14.18
CA PHE A 2 -12.88 21.91 13.77
C PHE A 2 -11.76 22.91 13.48
N GLY A 3 -10.56 22.69 14.02
CA GLY A 3 -9.38 23.52 13.76
C GLY A 3 -9.31 24.86 14.53
N SER A 4 -10.17 25.09 15.52
CA SER A 4 -10.18 26.34 16.30
C SER A 4 -8.87 26.60 17.06
N GLU A 5 -8.13 25.54 17.39
CA GLU A 5 -6.82 25.59 18.03
C GLU A 5 -5.76 26.34 17.20
N PHE A 6 -5.91 26.40 15.87
CA PHE A 6 -4.98 27.10 14.98
C PHE A 6 -5.30 28.58 14.81
N ALA A 7 -6.47 29.06 15.27
CA ALA A 7 -6.91 30.44 15.05
C ALA A 7 -5.99 31.51 15.69
N VAL A 8 -5.23 31.12 16.71
CA VAL A 8 -4.29 31.98 17.44
C VAL A 8 -2.83 31.58 17.24
N THR A 9 -2.57 30.60 16.37
CA THR A 9 -1.23 30.05 16.12
C THR A 9 -0.56 30.82 14.98
N ASP A 10 0.73 31.13 15.12
CA ASP A 10 1.50 31.76 14.04
C ASP A 10 1.62 30.83 12.80
N VAL A 11 1.74 31.43 11.62
CA VAL A 11 1.83 30.72 10.33
C VAL A 11 2.94 29.68 10.32
N ALA A 12 4.12 29.99 10.89
CA ALA A 12 5.23 29.04 10.90
C ALA A 12 4.91 27.80 11.75
N ALA A 13 4.20 27.97 12.87
CA ALA A 13 3.78 26.87 13.72
C ALA A 13 2.66 26.03 13.06
N VAL A 14 1.73 26.67 12.33
CA VAL A 14 0.73 25.94 11.53
C VAL A 14 1.40 25.10 10.43
N ILE A 15 2.40 25.63 9.74
CA ILE A 15 3.18 24.88 8.73
C ILE A 15 3.89 23.67 9.37
N ALA A 16 4.53 23.86 10.52
CA ALA A 16 5.21 22.77 11.22
C ALA A 16 4.25 21.62 11.59
N VAL A 17 3.01 21.94 12.00
CA VAL A 17 1.98 20.91 12.26
C VAL A 17 1.57 20.18 10.98
N ILE A 18 1.42 20.89 9.85
CA ILE A 18 1.14 20.24 8.55
C ILE A 18 2.26 19.26 8.19
N GLU A 19 3.53 19.66 8.36
CA GLU A 19 4.68 18.81 8.08
C GLU A 19 4.76 17.59 9.01
N GLU A 20 4.46 17.77 10.30
CA GLU A 20 4.38 16.67 11.26
C GLU A 20 3.28 15.68 10.91
N CYS A 21 2.05 16.15 10.67
CA CYS A 21 0.92 15.33 10.25
C CYS A 21 1.26 14.58 8.96
N THR A 22 1.85 15.25 7.97
CA THR A 22 2.23 14.62 6.69
C THR A 22 3.24 13.48 6.89
N ARG A 23 4.25 13.67 7.75
CA ARG A 23 5.23 12.61 8.06
C ARG A 23 4.59 11.45 8.81
N ALA A 24 3.70 11.75 9.76
CA ALA A 24 2.97 10.74 10.52
C ALA A 24 2.04 9.91 9.63
N GLU A 25 1.30 10.55 8.71
CA GLU A 25 0.47 9.87 7.72
C GLU A 25 1.28 8.95 6.82
N ALA A 26 2.44 9.41 6.34
CA ALA A 26 3.34 8.59 5.53
C ALA A 26 3.83 7.35 6.30
N ALA A 27 4.25 7.50 7.56
CA ALA A 27 4.67 6.38 8.40
C ALA A 27 3.53 5.37 8.65
N LEU A 28 2.32 5.85 8.94
CA LEU A 28 1.13 5.00 9.11
C LEU A 28 0.77 4.27 7.80
N ALA A 29 0.84 4.95 6.68
CA ALA A 29 0.57 4.36 5.38
C ALA A 29 1.65 3.34 4.98
N ALA A 30 2.91 3.54 5.35
CA ALA A 30 3.98 2.54 5.19
C ALA A 30 3.68 1.28 6.02
N ARG A 31 3.29 1.45 7.28
CA ARG A 31 2.90 0.33 8.15
C ARG A 31 1.70 -0.44 7.58
N ARG A 32 0.69 0.26 7.07
CA ARG A 32 -0.45 -0.37 6.40
C ARG A 32 0.00 -1.19 5.19
N LEU A 33 0.88 -0.66 4.33
CA LEU A 33 1.40 -1.41 3.18
C LEU A 33 2.24 -2.62 3.59
N ALA A 34 3.02 -2.54 4.69
CA ALA A 34 3.73 -3.70 5.21
C ALA A 34 2.74 -4.82 5.63
N ALA A 35 1.65 -4.48 6.31
CA ALA A 35 0.59 -5.44 6.66
C ALA A 35 -0.13 -5.99 5.42
N THR A 36 -0.41 -5.13 4.43
CA THR A 36 -0.97 -5.55 3.13
C THR A 36 -0.06 -6.55 2.43
N ALA A 37 1.26 -6.32 2.41
CA ALA A 37 2.22 -7.21 1.78
C ALA A 37 2.26 -8.58 2.48
N GLU A 38 2.27 -8.58 3.81
CA GLU A 38 2.25 -9.81 4.61
C GLU A 38 0.98 -10.62 4.38
N LEU A 39 -0.19 -9.99 4.41
CA LEU A 39 -1.45 -10.68 4.14
C LEU A 39 -1.47 -11.27 2.73
N THR A 40 -1.01 -10.48 1.75
CA THR A 40 -0.89 -10.94 0.36
C THR A 40 0.02 -12.15 0.26
N ALA A 41 1.20 -12.11 0.88
CA ALA A 41 2.16 -13.21 0.88
C ALA A 41 1.56 -14.50 1.44
N ARG A 42 0.89 -14.43 2.60
CA ARG A 42 0.21 -15.58 3.25
C ARG A 42 -0.87 -16.21 2.38
N TYR A 43 -1.57 -15.40 1.60
CA TYR A 43 -2.63 -15.89 0.70
C TYR A 43 -2.07 -16.49 -0.59
N THR A 44 -0.92 -16.00 -1.06
CA THR A 44 -0.28 -16.49 -2.28
C THR A 44 0.67 -17.66 -2.06
N GLU A 45 1.04 -17.95 -0.81
CA GLU A 45 1.84 -19.12 -0.46
C GLU A 45 1.03 -20.40 -0.72
N PRO A 46 1.65 -21.48 -1.28
CA PRO A 46 0.94 -22.72 -1.53
C PRO A 46 0.31 -23.29 -0.25
N ASP A 47 -0.99 -23.55 -0.31
CA ASP A 47 -1.77 -24.14 0.78
C ASP A 47 -2.66 -25.24 0.20
N ASP A 48 -2.38 -26.49 0.60
CA ASP A 48 -3.10 -27.68 0.13
C ASP A 48 -4.61 -27.60 0.44
N GLY A 49 -4.99 -26.87 1.49
CA GLY A 49 -6.40 -26.62 1.84
C GLY A 49 -7.11 -25.67 0.88
N ARG A 50 -6.36 -24.84 0.13
CA ARG A 50 -6.89 -23.86 -0.84
C ARG A 50 -6.67 -24.25 -2.30
N ALA A 51 -5.88 -25.29 -2.56
CA ALA A 51 -5.58 -25.77 -3.92
C ALA A 51 -6.83 -26.14 -4.75
N TYR A 52 -7.95 -26.46 -4.08
CA TYR A 52 -9.21 -26.84 -4.72
C TYR A 52 -10.24 -25.70 -4.81
N LEU A 53 -9.91 -24.49 -4.33
CA LEU A 53 -10.83 -23.36 -4.39
C LEU A 53 -10.87 -22.78 -5.81
N ALA A 54 -12.07 -22.39 -6.24
CA ALA A 54 -12.27 -21.75 -7.55
C ALA A 54 -11.69 -20.33 -7.63
N ILE A 55 -11.35 -19.72 -6.48
CA ILE A 55 -10.83 -18.37 -6.35
C ILE A 55 -9.36 -18.48 -5.93
N ASP A 56 -8.46 -17.79 -6.63
CA ASP A 56 -7.05 -17.78 -6.26
C ASP A 56 -6.79 -16.97 -4.98
N GLY A 57 -5.65 -17.23 -4.33
CA GLY A 57 -5.26 -16.54 -3.11
C GLY A 57 -5.17 -15.02 -3.24
N TRP A 58 -4.77 -14.52 -4.42
CA TRP A 58 -4.69 -13.08 -4.68
C TRP A 58 -6.06 -12.41 -4.58
N ARG A 59 -7.09 -13.02 -5.15
CA ARG A 59 -8.47 -12.54 -5.08
C ARG A 59 -9.04 -12.61 -3.67
N MET A 60 -8.71 -13.65 -2.89
CA MET A 60 -9.08 -13.72 -1.48
C MET A 60 -8.45 -12.58 -0.67
N ALA A 61 -7.14 -12.35 -0.82
CA ALA A 61 -6.45 -11.26 -0.13
C ALA A 61 -7.03 -9.89 -0.50
N SER A 62 -7.27 -9.66 -1.79
CA SER A 62 -7.86 -8.41 -2.28
C SER A 62 -9.22 -8.13 -1.66
N ALA A 63 -10.08 -9.15 -1.53
CA ALA A 63 -11.38 -9.02 -0.89
C ALA A 63 -11.27 -8.62 0.60
N GLU A 64 -10.37 -9.26 1.36
CA GLU A 64 -10.14 -8.92 2.77
C GLU A 64 -9.58 -7.51 2.95
N ILE A 65 -8.61 -7.12 2.12
CA ILE A 65 -8.01 -5.79 2.14
C ILE A 65 -9.05 -4.73 1.78
N SER A 66 -9.87 -4.99 0.76
CA SER A 66 -10.99 -4.13 0.39
C SER A 66 -11.96 -3.93 1.54
N ALA A 67 -12.38 -5.01 2.21
CA ALA A 67 -13.27 -4.95 3.35
C ALA A 67 -12.66 -4.17 4.52
N ALA A 68 -11.38 -4.42 4.84
CA ALA A 68 -10.68 -3.76 5.94
C ALA A 68 -10.45 -2.26 5.70
N MET A 69 -10.22 -1.85 4.45
CA MET A 69 -9.94 -0.46 4.09
C MET A 69 -11.18 0.32 3.63
N GLY A 70 -12.31 -0.35 3.37
CA GLY A 70 -13.50 0.28 2.79
C GLY A 70 -13.28 0.79 1.36
N ILE A 71 -12.49 0.07 0.55
CA ILE A 71 -12.12 0.47 -0.82
C ILE A 71 -12.54 -0.57 -1.86
N SER A 72 -12.60 -0.14 -3.12
CA SER A 72 -12.87 -1.05 -4.24
C SER A 72 -11.78 -2.11 -4.41
N ASP A 73 -12.16 -3.26 -4.95
CA ASP A 73 -11.24 -4.37 -5.22
C ASP A 73 -10.06 -3.96 -6.12
N ARG A 74 -10.32 -3.12 -7.13
CA ARG A 74 -9.26 -2.57 -8.00
C ARG A 74 -8.25 -1.73 -7.20
N ALA A 75 -8.71 -0.95 -6.22
CA ALA A 75 -7.85 -0.16 -5.37
C ALA A 75 -7.05 -1.03 -4.39
N ALA A 76 -7.67 -2.08 -3.83
CA ALA A 76 -6.99 -3.06 -2.99
C ALA A 76 -5.90 -3.81 -3.75
N SER A 77 -6.22 -4.38 -4.92
CA SER A 77 -5.26 -5.06 -5.81
C SER A 77 -4.07 -4.16 -6.17
N ARG A 78 -4.33 -2.87 -6.48
CA ARG A 78 -3.24 -1.90 -6.71
C ARG A 78 -2.40 -1.67 -5.45
N ALA A 79 -3.01 -1.58 -4.27
CA ALA A 79 -2.27 -1.46 -3.01
C ALA A 79 -1.42 -2.71 -2.73
N MET A 80 -1.90 -3.91 -3.05
CA MET A 80 -1.14 -5.16 -2.96
C MET A 80 0.10 -5.14 -3.85
N CYS A 81 -0.03 -4.71 -5.11
CA CYS A 81 1.13 -4.57 -6.02
C CYS A 81 2.19 -3.62 -5.45
N ILE A 82 1.77 -2.46 -4.94
CA ILE A 82 2.68 -1.47 -4.32
C ILE A 82 3.35 -2.09 -3.09
N ALA A 83 2.56 -2.73 -2.22
CA ALA A 83 3.00 -3.35 -0.99
C ALA A 83 4.06 -4.44 -1.25
N MET A 84 3.80 -5.32 -2.21
CA MET A 84 4.77 -6.34 -2.63
C MET A 84 6.02 -5.74 -3.27
N ALA A 85 5.89 -4.70 -4.10
CA ALA A 85 7.05 -4.03 -4.67
C ALA A 85 7.94 -3.43 -3.58
N LEU A 86 7.37 -2.83 -2.53
CA LEU A 86 8.11 -2.31 -1.38
C LEU A 86 8.78 -3.42 -0.56
N ARG A 87 8.10 -4.57 -0.36
CA ARG A 87 8.64 -5.72 0.38
C ARG A 87 9.80 -6.38 -0.35
N GLU A 88 9.61 -6.71 -1.64
CA GLU A 88 10.54 -7.57 -2.37
C GLU A 88 11.61 -6.81 -3.14
N ARG A 89 11.25 -5.66 -3.73
CA ARG A 89 12.08 -5.00 -4.74
C ARG A 89 12.65 -3.67 -4.28
N LEU A 90 11.93 -2.96 -3.44
CA LEU A 90 12.23 -1.57 -3.06
C LEU A 90 12.32 -1.38 -1.53
N PRO A 91 13.04 -2.24 -0.77
CA PRO A 91 13.08 -2.15 0.69
C PRO A 91 13.68 -0.83 1.18
N ARG A 92 14.60 -0.22 0.42
CA ARG A 92 15.15 1.10 0.77
C ARG A 92 14.12 2.23 0.64
N VAL A 93 13.22 2.15 -0.34
CA VAL A 93 12.10 3.09 -0.48
C VAL A 93 11.11 2.87 0.66
N ALA A 94 10.84 1.62 1.04
CA ALA A 94 9.97 1.29 2.17
C ALA A 94 10.49 1.89 3.49
N ALA A 95 11.79 1.79 3.75
CA ALA A 95 12.42 2.39 4.94
C ALA A 95 12.27 3.92 4.97
N LEU A 96 12.57 4.61 3.87
CA LEU A 96 12.43 6.06 3.78
C LEU A 96 10.96 6.51 3.91
N TYR A 97 10.02 5.70 3.40
CA TYR A 97 8.60 5.98 3.55
C TYR A 97 8.12 5.78 4.99
N ALA A 98 8.61 4.74 5.68
CA ALA A 98 8.34 4.53 7.10
C ALA A 98 8.92 5.64 8.00
N GLU A 99 10.02 6.26 7.59
CA GLU A 99 10.59 7.48 8.22
C GLU A 99 9.78 8.75 7.92
N GLY A 100 8.71 8.68 7.11
CA GLY A 100 7.89 9.83 6.70
C GLY A 100 8.58 10.74 5.69
N ARG A 101 9.70 10.32 5.09
CA ARG A 101 10.53 11.16 4.20
C ARG A 101 10.08 11.15 2.75
N LEU A 102 9.15 10.27 2.40
CA LEU A 102 8.58 10.15 1.06
C LEU A 102 7.06 10.34 1.12
N SER A 103 6.50 10.99 0.11
CA SER A 103 5.05 11.11 -0.02
C SER A 103 4.43 9.83 -0.59
N SER A 104 3.20 9.54 -0.17
CA SER A 104 2.42 8.38 -0.67
C SER A 104 2.26 8.40 -2.19
N ALA A 105 2.15 9.59 -2.79
CA ALA A 105 2.05 9.77 -4.23
C ALA A 105 3.34 9.37 -4.97
N LEU A 106 4.51 9.72 -4.41
CA LEU A 106 5.80 9.35 -4.97
C LEU A 106 6.02 7.84 -4.87
N VAL A 107 5.71 7.26 -3.71
CA VAL A 107 5.79 5.81 -3.48
C VAL A 107 4.93 5.08 -4.50
N ALA A 108 3.64 5.43 -4.62
CA ALA A 108 2.73 4.78 -5.54
C ALA A 108 3.18 4.85 -7.02
N ARG A 109 3.77 5.98 -7.43
CA ARG A 109 4.29 6.16 -8.80
C ARG A 109 5.55 5.34 -9.06
N GLY A 110 6.49 5.33 -8.11
CA GLY A 110 7.76 4.62 -8.23
C GLY A 110 7.67 3.11 -8.02
N SER A 111 6.61 2.63 -7.37
CA SER A 111 6.38 1.20 -7.09
C SER A 111 5.64 0.46 -8.21
N LEU A 112 5.01 1.18 -9.14
CA LEU A 112 4.35 0.55 -10.27
C LEU A 112 5.41 0.11 -11.29
N PRO A 113 5.30 -1.10 -11.86
CA PRO A 113 6.23 -1.54 -12.87
C PRO A 113 6.15 -0.66 -14.12
N ALA A 114 7.31 -0.35 -14.70
CA ALA A 114 7.37 0.04 -16.10
C ALA A 114 6.73 -1.08 -16.94
N ALA A 115 5.83 -0.71 -17.86
CA ALA A 115 5.19 -1.65 -18.78
C ALA A 115 6.28 -2.50 -19.48
N GLY A 116 6.22 -3.83 -19.33
CA GLY A 116 7.11 -4.77 -20.03
C GLY A 116 8.14 -5.55 -19.19
N GLN A 117 8.14 -5.51 -17.85
CA GLN A 117 9.06 -6.35 -17.05
C GLN A 117 8.53 -7.78 -16.86
N SER A 118 9.32 -8.77 -17.31
CA SER A 118 9.03 -10.22 -17.38
C SER A 118 9.11 -10.98 -16.04
N GLY A 119 8.99 -10.30 -14.90
CA GLY A 119 9.12 -10.89 -13.56
C GLY A 119 7.81 -11.02 -12.78
N PHE A 120 6.66 -10.75 -13.41
CA PHE A 120 5.37 -10.85 -12.72
C PHE A 120 4.87 -12.29 -12.67
N PRO A 121 4.27 -12.73 -11.55
CA PRO A 121 3.55 -13.99 -11.51
C PRO A 121 2.51 -14.03 -12.64
N HIS A 122 2.42 -15.15 -13.32
CA HIS A 122 1.54 -15.35 -14.48
C HIS A 122 0.05 -15.07 -14.21
N TRP A 123 -0.40 -15.04 -12.95
CA TRP A 123 -1.79 -14.71 -12.57
C TRP A 123 -2.14 -13.22 -12.74
N GLN A 124 -1.16 -12.32 -12.91
CA GLN A 124 -1.44 -10.90 -13.14
C GLN A 124 -1.82 -10.58 -14.61
N VAL A 125 -1.58 -11.52 -15.54
CA VAL A 125 -1.85 -11.34 -16.98
C VAL A 125 -3.33 -11.56 -17.33
N SER A 126 -4.13 -12.15 -16.43
CA SER A 126 -5.56 -12.46 -16.69
C SER A 126 -6.53 -11.29 -16.48
N TRP A 127 -6.04 -10.10 -16.11
CA TRP A 127 -6.89 -8.92 -15.82
C TRP A 127 -6.71 -7.76 -16.82
N SER A 128 -6.17 -8.05 -18.01
CA SER A 128 -6.14 -7.12 -19.15
C SER A 128 -7.10 -7.48 -20.28
N ALA A 129 -8.01 -8.45 -20.07
CA ALA A 129 -9.10 -8.78 -20.98
C ALA A 129 -10.44 -8.57 -20.27
#